data_AF-A0A938ESD8-F1
#
_entry.id   AF-A0A938ESD8-F1
#
_cell.length_a   1.000
_cell.length_b   1.000
_cell.length_c   1.000
_cell.angle_alpha   90.00
_cell.angle_beta   90.00
_cell.angle_gamma   90.00
#
_symmetry.space_group_name_H-M   'P 1'
#
loop_
_entity.id
_entity.type
_entity.pdbx_description
1 polymer ?
#
loop_
_entity_poly.entity_id
_entity_poly.type
_entity_poly.pdbx_seq_one_letter_code
_entity_poly.pdbx_strand_id
1 'polypeptide(L)' 'VHRLLFEAPQKSQQVWFVRAFGANVNLGNIPPDEVIPLETLRLGLRADTLFTMTPIGHTDGGGI' A
#
# COMPACT_ATOMS: atom_id res chain seq x y z
N VAL A 1 8.15 -3.33 13.92
CA VAL A 1 8.15 -3.55 12.44
C VAL A 1 9.30 -2.86 11.69
N HIS A 2 9.86 -1.72 12.12
CA HIS A 2 10.93 -1.02 11.38
C HIS A 2 12.28 -1.77 11.25
N ARG A 3 12.43 -2.94 11.88
CA ARG A 3 13.61 -3.83 11.74
C ARG A 3 13.29 -5.12 10.99
N LEU A 4 12.08 -5.22 10.43
CA LEU A 4 11.60 -6.38 9.67
C LEU A 4 11.41 -5.96 8.22
N LEU A 5 11.72 -6.88 7.31
CA LEU A 5 11.46 -6.78 5.86
C LEU A 5 10.48 -7.89 5.51
N PHE A 6 9.35 -7.54 4.89
CA PHE A 6 8.36 -8.52 4.46
C PHE A 6 8.50 -8.78 2.96
N GLU A 7 8.56 -10.04 2.55
CA GLU A 7 8.56 -10.38 1.13
C GLU A 7 7.15 -10.24 0.54
N ALA A 8 7.03 -9.47 -0.55
CA ALA A 8 5.76 -9.21 -1.21
C ALA A 8 5.90 -9.24 -2.75
N PRO A 9 6.23 -10.39 -3.34
CA PRO A 9 6.41 -10.51 -4.79
C PRO A 9 5.13 -10.23 -5.59
N GLN A 10 3.94 -10.34 -4.97
CA GLN A 10 2.67 -10.08 -5.64
C GLN A 10 2.05 -8.75 -5.22
N LYS A 11 1.39 -8.07 -6.17
CA LYS A 11 0.67 -6.81 -5.93
C LYS A 11 -0.29 -6.87 -4.74
N SER A 12 -1.07 -7.95 -4.62
CA SER A 12 -2.06 -8.13 -3.54
C SER A 12 -1.41 -8.09 -2.15
N GLN A 13 -0.23 -8.69 -2.01
CA GLN A 13 0.54 -8.71 -0.77
C GLN A 13 1.06 -7.30 -0.44
N GLN A 14 1.56 -6.58 -1.43
CA GLN A 14 2.03 -5.20 -1.28
C GLN A 14 0.91 -4.28 -0.77
N VAL A 15 -0.27 -4.34 -1.40
CA VAL A 15 -1.46 -3.59 -1.00
C VAL A 15 -1.84 -3.92 0.44
N TRP A 16 -1.87 -5.20 0.79
CA TRP A 16 -2.25 -5.64 2.13
C TRP A 16 -1.28 -5.13 3.20
N PHE A 17 0.04 -5.27 2.98
CA PHE A 17 1.04 -4.79 3.94
C PHE A 17 1.00 -3.27 4.13
N VAL A 18 0.82 -2.53 3.04
CA VAL A 18 0.73 -1.07 3.11
C VAL A 18 -0.55 -0.62 3.81
N ARG A 19 -1.68 -1.32 3.63
CA ARG A 19 -2.90 -1.05 4.40
C ARG A 19 -2.78 -1.44 5.88
N ALA A 20 -2.11 -2.54 6.17
CA ALA A 20 -1.99 -3.08 7.53
C ALA A 20 -0.96 -2.32 8.40
N PHE A 21 0.17 -1.92 7.81
CA PHE A 21 1.30 -1.31 8.54
C PHE A 21 1.59 0.13 8.13
N GLY A 22 0.86 0.66 7.14
CA GLY A 22 1.02 2.01 6.61
C GLY A 22 2.02 2.11 5.45
N ALA A 23 2.07 3.31 4.86
CA ALA A 23 2.91 3.64 3.71
C ALA A 23 4.43 3.47 3.93
N ASN A 24 4.90 3.32 5.16
CA ASN A 24 6.33 3.19 5.49
C ASN A 24 6.77 1.74 5.82
N VAL A 25 5.94 0.74 5.48
CA VAL A 25 6.32 -0.67 5.68
C VAL A 25 7.48 -1.09 4.78
N ASN A 26 8.46 -1.79 5.33
CA ASN A 26 9.59 -2.31 4.55
C ASN A 26 9.17 -3.56 3.78
N LEU A 27 9.22 -3.50 2.44
CA LEU A 27 8.89 -4.63 1.56
C LEU A 27 10.11 -5.03 0.73
N GLY A 28 10.29 -6.34 0.56
CA GLY A 28 11.33 -6.96 -0.26
C GLY A 28 10.75 -7.89 -1.32
N ASN A 29 11.63 -8.41 -2.19
CA ASN A 29 11.26 -9.29 -3.31
C ASN A 29 10.25 -8.64 -4.27
N ILE A 30 10.34 -7.31 -4.46
CA ILE A 30 9.47 -6.55 -5.35
C ILE A 30 9.99 -6.67 -6.79
N PRO A 31 9.13 -7.05 -7.77
CA PRO A 31 9.49 -7.02 -9.18
C PRO A 31 9.90 -5.59 -9.61
N PRO A 32 10.95 -5.41 -10.44
CA PRO A 32 11.37 -4.08 -10.89
C PRO A 32 10.25 -3.26 -11.55
N ASP A 33 9.32 -3.92 -12.23
CA ASP A 33 8.13 -3.36 -12.87
C ASP A 33 7.05 -2.88 -11.88
N GLU A 34 7.03 -3.41 -10.65
CA GLU A 34 6.08 -3.02 -9.60
C GLU A 34 6.63 -1.94 -8.66
N VAL A 35 7.86 -1.46 -8.84
CA VAL A 35 8.45 -0.39 -7.99
C VAL A 35 7.68 0.92 -8.09
N ILE A 36 7.39 1.40 -9.30
CA ILE A 36 6.60 2.63 -9.51
C ILE A 36 5.15 2.44 -9.03
N PRO A 37 4.45 1.35 -9.39
CA PRO A 37 3.13 1.06 -8.84
C PRO A 37 3.09 0.95 -7.31
N LEU A 38 4.14 0.45 -6.66
CA LEU A 38 4.24 0.41 -5.20
C LEU A 38 4.37 1.81 -4.60
N GLU A 39 5.17 2.69 -5.21
CA GLU A 39 5.32 4.07 -4.72
C GLU A 39 4.01 4.87 -4.88
N THR A 40 3.32 4.72 -6.01
CA THR A 40 1.99 5.33 -6.18
C THR A 40 0.98 4.83 -5.14
N LEU A 41 1.11 3.59 -4.69
CA LEU A 41 0.30 3.00 -3.64
C LEU A 41 0.67 3.54 -2.25
N ARG A 42 1.95 3.82 -1.98
CA ARG A 42 2.41 4.50 -0.75
C ARG A 42 2.00 5.96 -0.67
N LEU A 43 1.82 6.62 -1.82
CA LEU A 43 1.37 8.01 -1.92
C LEU A 43 -0.16 8.14 -1.97
N GLY A 44 -0.92 7.03 -2.00
CA GLY A 44 -2.37 7.08 -2.17
C GLY A 44 -2.84 7.49 -3.57
N LEU A 45 -1.93 7.52 -4.56
CA LEU A 45 -2.20 7.93 -5.95
C LEU A 45 -2.72 6.78 -6.83
N ARG A 46 -2.78 5.55 -6.29
CA ARG A 46 -3.36 4.38 -6.94
C ARG A 46 -4.79 4.16 -6.44
N ALA A 47 -5.70 3.73 -7.32
CA ALA A 47 -7.11 3.47 -6.98
C ALA A 47 -7.29 2.54 -5.76
N ASP A 48 -6.36 1.60 -5.58
CA ASP A 48 -6.31 0.67 -4.44
C ASP A 48 -6.10 1.38 -3.07
N THR A 49 -5.71 2.65 -3.03
CA THR A 49 -5.39 3.42 -1.80
C THR A 49 -5.93 4.84 -1.77
N LEU A 50 -6.72 5.24 -2.79
CA LEU A 50 -7.21 6.60 -3.00
C LEU A 50 -7.94 7.20 -1.78
N PHE A 51 -8.65 6.38 -1.01
CA PHE A 51 -9.44 6.82 0.15
C PHE A 51 -8.81 6.47 1.51
N THR A 52 -7.74 5.66 1.52
CA THR A 52 -7.15 5.13 2.75
C THR A 52 -6.07 6.05 3.32
N MET A 53 -5.42 6.88 2.48
CA MET A 53 -4.23 7.66 2.88
C MET A 53 -4.43 9.18 2.96
N THR A 54 -5.63 9.68 2.67
CA THR A 54 -5.95 11.10 2.83
C THR A 54 -6.34 11.42 4.28
N PRO A 55 -6.01 12.61 4.84
CA PRO A 55 -6.39 12.98 6.21
C PRO A 55 -7.90 13.14 6.43
N ILE A 56 -8.70 13.11 5.36
CA ILE A 56 -10.15 13.09 5.44
C ILE A 56 -10.60 11.70 5.89
N GLY A 57 -10.85 11.56 7.19
CA GLY A 57 -11.19 10.29 7.82
C GLY A 57 -12.43 9.62 7.23
N HIS A 58 -12.43 8.28 7.32
CA HIS A 58 -13.57 7.37 7.30
C HIS A 58 -14.67 7.62 6.25
N THR A 59 -14.69 6.79 5.20
CA THR A 59 -15.88 5.99 4.86
C THR A 59 -15.48 4.80 4.00
N ASP A 60 -15.74 3.60 4.51
CA ASP A 60 -15.80 2.40 3.71
C ASP A 60 -16.90 2.61 2.66
N GLY A 61 -16.55 2.47 1.38
CA GLY A 61 -17.43 2.73 0.24
C GLY A 61 -18.58 1.74 0.10
N GLY A 62 -19.50 1.73 1.06
CA GLY A 62 -20.89 1.32 0.89
C GLY A 62 -21.78 2.56 1.07
N GLY A 63 -22.24 3.15 -0.03
CA GLY A 63 -23.16 4.29 0.02
C GLY A 63 -23.01 5.31 -1.11
N ILE A 64 -23.07 4.85 -2.36
CA ILE A 64 -23.97 5.30 -3.44
C ILE A 64 -23.98 4.23 -4.53
#